data_AF-A0A8H5ZEU1-F1
#
_entry.id   AF-A0A8H5ZEU1-F1
#
_cell.length_a   1.000
_cell.length_b   1.000
_cell.length_c   1.000
_cell.angle_alpha   90.00
_cell.angle_beta   90.00
_cell.angle_gamma   90.00
#
_symmetry.space_group_name_H-M   'P 1'
#
loop_
_entity.id
_entity.type
_entity.pdbx_description
1 polymer ?
#
loop_
_entity_poly.entity_id
_entity_poly.type
_entity_poly.pdbx_seq_one_letter_code
_entity_poly.pdbx_strand_id
1 'polypeptide(L)' 'EFATLQTNSTHQQPQIWERFTDPSLVPERSSLRVEPQEKKKTPKGRAKKRLTYTRRFVNVTMTGGKRKVR' A
#
# COMPACT_ATOMS: atom_id res chain seq x y z
N GLU A 1 -48.50 -11.08 37.22
CA GLU A 1 -47.17 -11.52 36.77
C GLU A 1 -46.73 -10.60 35.65
N PHE A 2 -45.83 -9.66 35.93
CA PHE A 2 -45.42 -8.61 34.98
C PHE A 2 -44.20 -9.07 34.17
N ALA A 3 -44.30 -8.90 32.85
CA ALA A 3 -43.36 -9.41 31.86
C ALA A 3 -42.03 -8.64 31.81
N THR A 4 -40.97 -9.43 31.67
CA THR A 4 -39.73 -9.22 30.90
C THR A 4 -38.98 -7.89 31.00
N LEU A 5 -37.78 -8.01 31.56
CA LEU A 5 -36.60 -7.16 31.40
C LEU A 5 -36.45 -6.59 29.98
N GLN A 6 -36.23 -5.28 29.88
CA GLN A 6 -35.51 -4.68 28.75
C GLN A 6 -34.49 -3.68 29.30
N THR A 7 -33.23 -4.11 29.39
CA THR A 7 -32.10 -3.19 29.55
C THR A 7 -31.87 -2.53 28.20
N ASN A 8 -32.35 -1.29 28.07
CA ASN A 8 -32.10 -0.46 26.91
C ASN A 8 -30.62 -0.05 26.91
N SER A 9 -29.76 -0.91 26.35
CA SER A 9 -28.40 -0.54 25.98
C SER A 9 -28.50 0.34 24.73
N THR A 10 -28.62 1.65 24.95
CA THR A 10 -28.53 2.66 23.89
C THR A 10 -27.15 2.56 23.28
N HIS A 11 -27.05 1.90 22.12
CA HIS A 11 -25.84 1.94 21.29
C HIS A 11 -25.74 3.34 20.68
N GLN A 12 -25.16 4.28 21.44
CA GLN A 12 -24.82 5.59 20.92
C GLN A 12 -23.76 5.42 19.83
N GLN A 13 -24.08 5.90 18.63
CA GLN A 13 -23.11 5.95 17.54
C GLN A 13 -22.01 6.94 17.94
N PRO A 14 -20.72 6.54 17.89
CA PRO A 14 -19.62 7.41 18.28
C PRO A 14 -19.60 8.66 17.39
N GLN A 15 -19.29 9.80 18.01
CA GLN A 15 -19.18 11.08 17.32
C GLN A 15 -18.06 11.01 16.27
N ILE A 16 -18.18 11.79 15.18
CA ILE A 16 -17.29 11.69 14.00
C ILE A 16 -15.80 11.75 14.37
N TRP A 17 -15.45 12.52 15.40
CA TRP A 17 -14.08 12.70 15.86
C TRP A 17 -13.52 11.51 16.67
N GLU A 18 -14.37 10.72 17.34
CA GLU A 18 -13.97 9.54 18.14
C GLU A 18 -13.50 8.38 17.23
N ARG A 19 -13.95 8.36 15.96
CA ARG A 19 -13.55 7.36 14.96
C ARG A 19 -12.06 7.44 14.57
N PHE A 20 -11.39 8.56 14.84
CA PHE A 20 -9.99 8.77 14.48
C PHE A 20 -9.00 8.41 15.58
N THR A 21 -9.47 8.22 16.82
CA THR A 21 -8.63 7.92 18.00
C THR A 21 -8.54 6.43 18.32
N ASP A 22 -9.50 5.63 17.86
CA ASP A 22 -9.53 4.19 18.12
C ASP A 22 -8.95 3.40 16.93
N PRO A 23 -7.74 2.81 17.05
CA PRO A 23 -7.09 2.10 15.96
C PRO A 23 -7.83 0.82 15.53
N SER A 24 -8.76 0.32 16.36
CA SER A 24 -9.63 -0.82 16.04
C SER A 24 -10.76 -0.49 15.06
N LEU A 25 -11.04 0.79 14.82
CA LEU A 25 -12.06 1.27 13.86
C LEU A 25 -11.46 1.65 12.50
N VAL A 26 -10.14 1.56 12.34
CA VAL A 26 -9.47 1.73 11.04
C VAL A 26 -9.77 0.50 10.18
N PRO A 27 -10.49 0.61 9.05
CA PRO A 27 -10.72 -0.53 8.17
C PRO A 27 -9.35 -1.05 7.71
N GLU A 28 -9.05 -2.32 8.01
CA GLU A 28 -7.85 -2.94 7.45
C GLU A 28 -7.87 -2.74 5.94
N ARG A 29 -6.80 -2.13 5.43
CA ARG A 29 -6.66 -1.74 4.04
C ARG A 29 -6.88 -2.99 3.19
N SER A 30 -8.05 -3.13 2.56
CA SER A 30 -8.43 -4.24 1.68
C SER A 30 -7.71 -4.18 0.33
N SER A 31 -6.43 -3.80 0.35
CA SER A 31 -5.56 -4.06 -0.79
C SER A 31 -5.43 -5.57 -0.89
N LEU A 32 -6.12 -6.18 -1.86
CA LEU A 32 -5.88 -7.55 -2.28
C LEU A 32 -4.37 -7.74 -2.39
N ARG A 33 -3.80 -8.50 -1.46
CA ARG A 33 -2.37 -8.68 -1.32
C ARG A 33 -1.92 -9.54 -2.50
N VAL A 34 -1.56 -8.90 -3.60
CA VAL A 34 -1.01 -9.59 -4.77
C VAL A 34 0.37 -10.10 -4.40
N GLU A 35 0.52 -11.42 -4.37
CA GLU A 35 1.81 -12.04 -4.11
C GLU A 35 2.83 -11.68 -5.21
N PRO A 36 4.11 -11.50 -4.86
CA PRO A 36 5.14 -11.17 -5.84
C PRO A 36 5.25 -12.24 -6.93
N GLN A 37 5.11 -11.81 -8.18
CA GLN A 37 5.38 -12.70 -9.31
C GLN A 37 6.84 -13.16 -9.34
N GLU A 38 7.07 -14.43 -9.68
CA GLU A 38 8.39 -14.94 -10.01
C GLU A 38 8.97 -14.20 -11.22
N LYS A 39 10.01 -13.39 -10.96
CA LYS A 39 10.71 -12.61 -11.98
C LYS A 39 12.14 -13.11 -12.11
N LYS A 40 12.72 -12.92 -13.30
CA LYS A 40 14.15 -13.18 -13.54
C LYS A 40 14.99 -12.44 -12.49
N LYS A 41 15.95 -13.15 -11.90
CA LYS A 41 16.82 -12.60 -10.85
C LYS A 41 17.58 -11.39 -11.39
N THR A 42 17.44 -10.25 -10.72
CA THR A 42 18.29 -9.09 -11.04
C THR A 42 19.72 -9.38 -10.58
N PRO A 43 20.74 -9.18 -11.43
CA PRO A 43 22.13 -9.35 -11.01
C PRO A 43 22.48 -8.39 -9.87
N LYS A 44 23.47 -8.75 -9.06
CA LYS A 44 23.95 -7.95 -7.93
C LYS A 44 25.35 -7.38 -8.22
N GLY A 45 25.78 -6.40 -7.42
CA GLY A 45 27.14 -5.83 -7.48
C GLY A 45 27.53 -5.22 -8.84
N ARG A 46 28.71 -5.59 -9.33
CA ARG A 46 29.31 -5.05 -10.57
C ARG A 46 28.44 -5.27 -11.81
N ALA A 47 27.80 -6.44 -11.91
CA ALA A 47 26.92 -6.76 -13.04
C ALA A 47 25.70 -5.82 -13.09
N LYS A 48 25.12 -5.48 -11.94
CA LYS A 48 24.04 -4.47 -11.85
C LYS A 48 24.51 -3.08 -12.28
N LYS A 49 25.71 -2.69 -11.83
CA LYS A 49 26.32 -1.39 -12.20
C LYS A 49 26.54 -1.29 -13.71
N ARG A 50 27.06 -2.35 -14.35
CA ARG A 50 27.23 -2.40 -15.80
C ARG A 50 25.90 -2.24 -16.54
N LEU A 51 24.87 -2.99 -16.15
CA LEU A 51 23.55 -2.91 -16.79
C LEU A 51 22.91 -1.52 -16.61
N THR A 52 23.16 -0.86 -15.48
CA THR A 52 22.68 0.50 -15.24
C THR A 52 23.43 1.53 -16.10
N TYR A 53 24.75 1.42 -16.20
CA TYR A 53 25.58 2.30 -17.02
C TYR A 53 25.19 2.21 -18.50
N THR A 54 25.08 0.99 -19.04
CA THR A 54 24.72 0.79 -20.44
C THR A 54 23.35 1.38 -20.75
N ARG A 55 22.35 1.20 -19.87
CA ARG A 55 21.00 1.79 -20.04
C ARG A 55 20.96 3.32 -19.90
N ARG A 56 21.86 3.91 -19.12
CA ARG A 56 21.85 5.37 -18.84
C ARG A 56 22.65 6.19 -19.85
N PHE A 57 23.71 5.62 -20.41
CA PHE A 57 24.72 6.37 -21.15
C PHE A 57 25.03 5.81 -22.53
N VAL A 58 24.92 4.48 -22.72
CA VAL A 58 25.28 3.86 -24.01
C VAL A 58 24.05 3.70 -24.89
N ASN A 59 23.03 3.01 -24.38
CA ASN A 59 21.81 2.68 -25.09
C ASN A 59 20.65 3.54 -24.56
N VAL A 60 20.79 4.85 -24.70
CA VAL A 60 19.77 5.81 -24.25
C VAL A 60 18.51 5.65 -25.10
N THR A 61 17.41 5.22 -24.49
CA THR A 61 16.09 5.34 -25.12
C THR A 61 15.73 6.83 -25.17
N MET A 62 15.35 7.31 -26.36
CA MET A 62 14.93 8.69 -26.59
C MET A 62 13.82 9.07 -25.60
N THR A 63 14.17 9.88 -24.60
CA THR A 63 13.16 10.61 -23.82
C THR A 63 12.77 11.79 -24.69
N GLY A 64 11.51 11.87 -25.11
CA GLY A 64 10.98 13.10 -25.72
C GLY A 64 11.15 14.25 -24.71
N GLY A 65 12.20 15.06 -24.87
CA GLY A 65 12.62 16.07 -23.90
C GLY A 65 13.75 15.63 -22.93
N LYS A 66 13.82 16.24 -21.74
CA LYS A 66 14.84 15.95 -20.71
C LYS A 66 14.62 14.57 -20.05
N ARG A 67 15.68 14.03 -19.44
CA ARG A 67 15.72 12.67 -18.84
C ARG A 67 14.54 12.41 -17.89
N LYS A 68 13.78 11.33 -18.13
CA LYS A 68 12.75 10.79 -17.23
C LYS A 68 13.28 9.55 -16.53
N VAL A 69 13.78 9.70 -15.29
CA VAL A 69 14.13 8.54 -14.44
C VAL A 69 12.86 8.13 -13.71
N ARG A 70 12.34 6.94 -13.99
CA ARG A 70 11.33 6.26 -13.18
C ARG A 70 12.00 5.47 -12.06
#